data_AF-A0A0C2JZ59-F1
#
_entry.id   AF-A0A0C2JZ59-F1
#
_cell.length_a   1.000
_cell.length_b   1.000
_cell.length_c   1.000
_cell.angle_alpha   90.00
_cell.angle_beta   90.00
_cell.angle_gamma   90.00
#
_symmetry.space_group_name_H-M   'P 1'
#
loop_
_entity.id
_entity.type
_entity.pdbx_description
1 polymer ?
#
loop_
_entity_poly.entity_id
_entity_poly.type
_entity_poly.pdbx_seq_one_letter_code
_entity_poly.pdbx_strand_id
1 'polypeptide(L)'
;MIISIIDAVLALYAFISMLNASLRTPGYYRRSEINQEGFPGSESHVAYRCIVIRGQTTRIKWCSTCNIYRPPRCSHCSICDRCVDVILVNNSASIIIAL
;
A
#
# COMPACT_ATOMS: atom_id res chain seq x y z
N MET A 1 18.27 19.64 34.92
CA MET A 1 18.78 18.28 34.69
C MET A 1 17.69 17.33 34.21
N ILE A 2 16.60 17.13 34.97
CA ILE A 2 15.49 16.24 34.55
C ILE A 2 14.80 16.72 33.26
N ILE A 3 14.50 18.02 33.14
CA ILE A 3 13.85 18.58 31.94
C ILE A 3 14.72 18.37 30.69
N SER A 4 16.03 18.63 30.78
CA SER A 4 16.99 18.41 29.69
C SER A 4 17.09 16.93 29.27
N ILE A 5 16.90 15.99 30.20
CA ILE A 5 16.87 14.55 29.90
C ILE A 5 15.58 14.20 29.13
N ILE A 6 14.44 14.76 29.55
CA ILE A 6 13.15 14.53 28.89
C ILE A 6 13.17 15.04 27.44
N ASP A 7 13.68 16.25 27.22
CA ASP A 7 13.77 16.83 25.87
C ASP A 7 14.66 15.97 24.94
N ALA A 8 15.78 15.45 25.46
CA ALA A 8 16.67 14.57 24.71
C ALA A 8 16.00 13.24 24.33
N VAL A 9 15.21 12.65 25.23
CA VAL A 9 14.47 11.39 24.97
C VAL A 9 13.39 11.61 23.91
N LEU A 10 12.62 12.69 24.01
CA LEU A 10 11.58 13.03 23.03
C LEU A 10 12.18 13.34 21.65
N ALA A 11 13.31 14.05 21.60
CA ALA A 11 14.02 14.33 20.36
C ALA A 11 14.54 13.05 19.69
N LEU A 12 15.09 12.11 20.47
CA LEU A 12 15.55 10.82 19.95
C LEU A 12 14.39 9.97 19.43
N TYR A 13 13.27 9.93 20.16
CA TYR A 13 12.06 9.23 19.73
C TYR A 13 11.50 9.80 18.41
N ALA A 14 11.44 11.12 18.28
CA ALA A 14 11.00 11.79 17.06
C ALA A 14 11.93 11.46 15.89
N PHE A 15 13.24 11.45 16.12
CA PHE A 15 14.24 11.11 15.11
C PHE A 15 14.11 9.65 14.64
N ILE A 16 13.96 8.70 15.56
CA ILE A 16 13.74 7.27 15.25
C ILE A 16 12.44 7.09 14.46
N SER A 17 11.38 7.79 14.83
CA SER A 17 10.09 7.74 14.14
C SER A 17 10.21 8.25 12.69
N MET A 18 10.96 9.33 12.48
CA MET A 18 11.20 9.89 11.16
C MET A 18 12.06 8.98 10.29
N LEU A 19 13.11 8.38 10.86
CA LEU A 19 13.94 7.40 10.15
C LEU A 19 13.13 6.16 9.74
N ASN A 20 12.27 5.68 10.63
CA ASN A 20 11.37 4.56 10.34
C ASN A 20 10.37 4.91 9.23
N ALA A 21 9.82 6.12 9.23
CA ALA A 21 8.94 6.58 8.14
C ALA A 21 9.70 6.69 6.80
N SER A 22 10.96 7.12 6.84
CA SER A 22 11.80 7.31 5.65
C SER A 22 12.31 5.98 5.06
N LEU A 23 12.62 4.99 5.90
CA LEU A 23 13.22 3.72 5.47
C LEU A 23 12.19 2.59 5.25
N ARG A 24 10.93 2.76 5.67
CA ARG A 24 9.89 1.76 5.41
C ARG A 24 9.46 1.82 3.96
N THR A 25 9.79 0.77 3.22
CA THR A 25 9.28 0.59 1.86
C THR A 25 7.78 0.30 1.92
N PRO A 26 6.95 1.00 1.11
CA PRO A 26 5.57 0.61 0.94
C PRO A 26 5.54 -0.77 0.26
N GLY A 27 4.64 -1.65 0.71
CA GLY A 27 4.49 -2.96 0.09
C GLY A 27 4.13 -2.81 -1.40
N TYR A 28 4.81 -3.53 -2.29
CA TYR A 28 4.58 -3.45 -3.74
C TYR A 28 3.93 -4.72 -4.27
N TYR A 29 3.02 -4.57 -5.23
CA TYR A 29 2.41 -5.69 -5.92
C TYR A 29 3.28 -6.09 -7.13
N ARG A 30 3.49 -7.40 -7.33
CA ARG A 30 4.25 -7.93 -8.48
C ARG A 30 3.40 -7.79 -9.76
N ARG A 31 4.00 -7.34 -10.87
CA ARG A 31 3.37 -7.37 -12.19
C ARG A 31 2.99 -8.83 -12.52
N SER A 32 1.73 -9.07 -12.89
CA SER A 32 1.30 -10.41 -13.28
C SER A 32 1.63 -10.67 -14.74
N GLU A 33 2.19 -11.85 -15.01
CA GLU A 33 2.44 -12.40 -16.36
C GLU A 33 1.18 -13.08 -16.95
N ILE A 34 0.09 -13.13 -16.17
CA ILE A 34 -1.15 -13.80 -16.55
C ILE A 34 -1.81 -13.01 -17.69
N ASN A 35 -1.57 -13.48 -18.92
CA ASN A 35 -2.38 -13.16 -20.08
C ASN A 35 -3.78 -13.77 -19.90
N GLN A 36 -4.71 -13.03 -19.31
CA GLN A 36 -6.17 -13.17 -19.53
C GLN A 36 -6.81 -14.58 -19.47
N GLU A 37 -6.25 -15.59 -18.79
CA GLU A 37 -6.86 -16.93 -18.76
C GLU A 37 -8.01 -17.07 -17.74
N GLY A 38 -8.93 -16.11 -17.72
CA GLY A 38 -10.08 -16.14 -16.81
C GLY A 38 -11.10 -15.03 -16.99
N PHE A 39 -11.26 -14.50 -18.21
CA PHE A 39 -12.28 -13.47 -18.49
C PHE A 39 -13.46 -14.04 -19.30
N PRO A 40 -14.62 -14.31 -18.67
CA PRO A 40 -15.88 -14.38 -19.39
C PRO A 40 -16.45 -12.95 -19.53
N GLY A 41 -16.55 -12.46 -20.77
CA GLY A 41 -17.18 -11.16 -21.12
C GLY A 41 -16.17 -10.15 -21.64
N SER A 42 -15.76 -10.26 -22.91
CA SER A 42 -16.36 -9.57 -24.07
C SER A 42 -16.16 -8.05 -24.05
N GLU A 43 -15.30 -7.61 -24.96
CA GLU A 43 -15.28 -6.33 -25.68
C GLU A 43 -15.77 -5.06 -24.96
N SER A 44 -14.82 -4.14 -24.86
CA SER A 44 -15.03 -2.71 -25.05
C SER A 44 -15.68 -1.93 -23.89
N HIS A 45 -14.89 -0.99 -23.38
CA HIS A 45 -15.23 0.07 -22.42
C HIS A 45 -15.15 -0.28 -20.92
N VAL A 46 -13.90 -0.11 -20.45
CA VAL A 46 -13.46 0.15 -19.08
C VAL A 46 -13.54 -1.04 -18.13
N ALA A 47 -12.38 -1.64 -17.90
CA ALA A 47 -12.11 -2.78 -17.02
C ALA A 47 -12.44 -2.50 -15.54
N TYR A 48 -13.72 -2.43 -15.24
CA TYR A 48 -14.27 -2.44 -13.88
C TYR A 48 -14.75 -3.84 -13.57
N ARG A 49 -14.01 -4.57 -12.71
CA ARG A 49 -14.52 -5.81 -12.14
C ARG A 49 -15.35 -5.44 -10.91
N CYS A 50 -16.58 -5.94 -10.83
CA CYS A 50 -17.40 -5.78 -9.62
C CYS A 50 -17.07 -6.94 -8.69
N ILE A 51 -16.50 -6.63 -7.53
CA ILE A 51 -16.28 -7.62 -6.47
C ILE A 51 -17.10 -7.24 -5.24
N VAL A 52 -17.71 -8.24 -4.61
CA VAL A 52 -18.46 -8.06 -3.37
C VAL A 52 -17.46 -8.21 -2.22
N ILE A 53 -17.14 -7.09 -1.57
CA ILE A 53 -16.28 -7.08 -0.38
C ILE A 53 -17.17 -6.62 0.78
N ARG A 54 -17.30 -7.46 1.82
CA ARG A 54 -18.15 -7.18 3.00
C ARG A 54 -19.60 -6.81 2.66
N GLY A 55 -20.17 -7.43 1.61
CA GLY A 55 -21.56 -7.18 1.19
C GLY A 55 -21.78 -5.91 0.34
N GLN A 56 -20.74 -5.13 0.05
CA GLN A 56 -20.83 -3.97 -0.84
C GLN A 56 -20.15 -4.25 -2.19
N THR A 57 -20.89 -4.06 -3.28
CA THR A 57 -20.37 -4.21 -4.65
C THR A 57 -19.49 -3.01 -4.98
N THR A 58 -18.17 -3.21 -4.95
CA THR A 58 -17.20 -2.16 -5.28
C THR A 58 -16.63 -2.42 -6.66
N ARG A 59 -16.64 -1.38 -7.51
CA ARG A 59 -16.03 -1.40 -8.84
C ARG A 59 -14.52 -1.18 -8.69
N ILE A 60 -13.71 -2.21 -8.96
CA ILE A 60 -12.24 -2.10 -8.94
C ILE A 60 -11.72 -1.71 -10.33
N LYS A 61 -10.72 -0.82 -10.37
CA LYS A 61 -10.11 -0.34 -11.62
C LYS A 61 -8.92 -1.20 -12.03
N TRP A 62 -8.76 -1.44 -13.32
CA TRP A 62 -7.56 -2.06 -13.89
C TRP A 62 -6.36 -1.10 -13.93
N CYS A 63 -5.16 -1.62 -13.69
CA CYS A 63 -3.90 -0.92 -13.92
C CYS A 63 -3.25 -1.44 -15.20
N SER A 64 -3.21 -0.64 -16.27
CA SER A 64 -2.57 -1.00 -17.54
C SER A 64 -1.05 -1.16 -17.46
N THR A 65 -0.40 -0.47 -16.52
CA THR A 65 1.06 -0.56 -16.34
C THR A 65 1.46 -1.82 -15.57
N CYS A 66 0.77 -2.15 -14.47
CA CYS A 66 1.10 -3.32 -13.66
C CYS A 66 0.37 -4.60 -14.08
N ASN A 67 -0.57 -4.53 -15.04
CA ASN A 67 -1.44 -5.62 -15.50
C ASN A 67 -2.24 -6.30 -14.39
N ILE A 68 -2.70 -5.54 -13.39
CA ILE A 68 -3.44 -6.08 -12.25
C ILE A 68 -4.72 -5.29 -11.99
N TYR A 69 -5.73 -5.97 -11.42
CA TYR A 69 -6.84 -5.30 -10.79
C TYR A 69 -6.39 -4.70 -9.45
N ARG A 70 -6.58 -3.38 -9.28
CA ARG A 70 -6.14 -2.69 -8.07
C ARG A 70 -7.00 -3.11 -6.87
N PRO A 71 -6.41 -3.70 -5.82
CA PRO A 71 -7.13 -3.95 -4.56
C PRO A 71 -7.68 -2.64 -3.97
N PRO A 72 -8.77 -2.69 -3.18
CA PRO A 72 -9.25 -1.50 -2.49
C PRO A 72 -8.13 -0.94 -1.61
N ARG A 73 -7.78 0.34 -1.82
CA ARG A 73 -6.68 1.10 -1.19
C ARG A 73 -5.28 1.00 -1.82
N CYS A 74 -5.11 0.36 -2.99
CA CYS A 74 -3.87 0.39 -3.75
C CYS A 74 -3.78 1.60 -4.70
N SER A 75 -2.64 2.29 -4.72
CA SER A 75 -2.34 3.39 -5.65
C SER A 75 -1.17 3.04 -6.56
N HIS A 76 -1.21 3.47 -7.82
CA HIS A 76 -0.08 3.34 -8.73
C HIS A 76 0.86 4.53 -8.53
N CYS A 77 2.10 4.25 -8.13
CA CYS A 77 3.12 5.27 -8.08
C CYS A 77 3.81 5.35 -9.45
N SER A 78 3.67 6.47 -10.15
CA SER A 78 4.32 6.70 -11.45
C SER A 78 5.84 6.85 -11.34
N ILE A 79 6.36 7.15 -10.15
CA ILE A 79 7.81 7.28 -9.92
C ILE A 79 8.45 5.88 -9.84
N CYS A 80 7.77 4.96 -9.16
CA CYS A 80 8.26 3.60 -8.96
C CYS A 80 7.79 2.62 -10.05
N ASP A 81 6.89 3.05 -10.94
CA ASP A 81 6.14 2.23 -11.91
C ASP A 81 5.53 0.96 -11.30
N ARG A 82 5.17 1.05 -10.02
CA ARG A 82 4.66 -0.07 -9.23
C ARG A 82 3.39 0.34 -8.49
N CYS A 83 2.46 -0.61 -8.41
CA CYS A 83 1.29 -0.53 -7.54
C CYS A 83 1.73 -0.75 -6.09
N VAL A 84 1.49 0.26 -5.25
CA VAL A 84 1.81 0.23 -3.82
C VAL A 84 0.56 0.00 -2.98
N ASP A 85 0.70 -0.84 -1.95
CA ASP A 85 -0.33 -1.09 -0.95
C ASP A 85 0.01 -0.33 0.33
N VAL A 86 -0.92 0.49 0.79
CA VAL A 86 -0.79 1.31 1.99
C VAL A 86 -1.03 0.48 3.26
N ILE A 87 -1.66 -0.69 3.17
CA ILE A 87 -2.12 -1.45 4.35
C ILE A 87 -1.01 -2.29 5.01
N LEU A 88 0.07 -2.61 4.30
CA LEU A 88 1.11 -3.51 4.83
C LEU A 88 2.07 -2.85 5.84
N VAL A 89 2.00 -1.55 6.04
CA VAL A 89 2.86 -0.82 6.99
C VAL A 89 2.41 -1.01 8.45
N ASN A 90 1.18 -1.47 8.69
CA ASN A 90 0.58 -1.46 10.02
C ASN A 90 1.02 -2.62 10.94
N ASN A 91 1.72 -3.63 10.43
CA ASN A 91 2.14 -4.80 11.24
C ASN A 91 3.61 -4.78 11.64
N SER A 92 4.52 -4.18 10.86
CA SER A 92 5.94 -4.06 11.23
C SER A 92 6.26 -2.78 12.00
N ALA A 93 5.41 -1.75 11.86
CA ALA A 93 5.58 -0.49 12.57
C ALA A 93 5.19 -0.53 14.05
N SER A 94 4.20 -1.34 14.38
CA SER A 94 3.56 -1.36 15.70
C SER A 94 4.43 -2.04 16.77
N ILE A 95 5.33 -2.95 16.39
CA ILE A 95 6.23 -3.65 17.33
C ILE A 95 7.37 -2.74 17.82
N ILE A 96 7.84 -1.81 17.00
CA ILE A 96 8.97 -0.91 17.35
C ILE A 96 8.48 0.33 18.13
N ILE A 97 7.20 0.68 18.04
CA ILE A 97 6.61 1.82 18.77
C ILE A 97 6.02 1.39 20.14
N ALA A 98 5.82 0.08 20.34
CA ALA A 98 5.28 -0.49 21.58
C ALA A 98 6.35 -1.00 22.57
N LEU A 99 7.65 -0.93 22.21
CA LEU A 99 8.79 -1.16 23.09
C LEU A 99 9.52 0.16 23.35
#